data_AF-A0A957E9K0-F1
#
_entry.id   AF-A0A957E9K0-F1
#
_cell.length_a   1.000
_cell.length_b   1.000
_cell.length_c   1.000
_cell.angle_alpha   90.00
_cell.angle_beta   90.00
_cell.angle_gamma   90.00
#
_symmetry.space_group_name_H-M   'P 1'
#
loop_
_entity.id
_entity.type
_entity.pdbx_description
1 polymer ?
#
loop_
_entity_poly.entity_id
_entity_poly.type
_entity_poly.pdbx_seq_one_letter_code
_entity_poly.pdbx_strand_id
1 'polypeptide(L)'
;MESSTYTSTPGSQPERKKLISVKPIYITLGIILGLALLVGFVWGIVWLARTQAATVEAVRDILLIALALESCLFGVALLLMLLMIVRLVNMLEFEIKPIMEKTNETIGTIRGTTAFVSQNVVKPVTEARVQMAGLRRAIKTLFGNPRNNIPR
;
A
#
# COMPACT_ATOMS: atom_id res chain seq x y z
N MET A 1 15.23 -21.17 -57.57
CA MET A 1 14.93 -22.40 -56.80
C MET A 1 15.08 -22.04 -55.33
N GLU A 2 13.93 -21.84 -54.69
CA GLU A 2 13.79 -21.68 -53.25
C GLU A 2 14.42 -22.85 -52.50
N SER A 3 15.03 -22.56 -51.36
CA SER A 3 15.18 -23.55 -50.29
C SER A 3 14.90 -22.86 -48.96
N SER A 4 13.61 -22.75 -48.68
CA SER A 4 13.07 -22.47 -47.36
C SER A 4 13.22 -23.72 -46.49
N THR A 5 13.82 -23.52 -45.31
CA THR A 5 13.41 -24.12 -44.03
C THR A 5 13.68 -25.61 -43.79
N TYR A 6 14.60 -25.88 -42.85
CA TYR A 6 14.36 -26.87 -41.80
C TYR A 6 14.78 -26.32 -40.44
N THR A 7 13.76 -26.20 -39.59
CA THR A 7 13.76 -25.93 -38.16
C THR A 7 14.60 -26.95 -37.40
N SER A 8 15.39 -26.48 -36.44
CA SER A 8 15.75 -27.27 -35.26
C SER A 8 15.67 -26.37 -34.03
N THR A 9 14.62 -26.60 -33.24
CA THR A 9 14.51 -26.12 -31.86
C THR A 9 15.24 -27.10 -30.95
N PRO A 10 16.18 -26.64 -30.11
CA PRO A 10 16.41 -27.20 -28.80
C PRO A 10 15.98 -26.15 -27.77
N GLY A 11 15.03 -26.44 -26.90
CA GLY A 11 15.36 -27.19 -25.69
C GLY A 11 15.70 -26.20 -24.58
N SER A 12 14.69 -25.85 -23.78
CA SER A 12 14.79 -24.99 -22.61
C SER A 12 15.81 -25.53 -21.58
N GLN A 13 16.94 -24.83 -21.42
CA GLN A 13 17.64 -24.77 -20.14
C GLN A 13 17.43 -23.38 -19.55
N PRO A 14 17.05 -23.27 -18.26
CA PRO A 14 16.97 -21.96 -17.62
C PRO A 14 18.41 -21.43 -17.59
N GLU A 15 18.68 -20.42 -18.40
CA GLU A 15 19.90 -19.65 -18.32
C GLU A 15 19.94 -19.09 -16.90
N ARG A 16 20.65 -19.79 -16.02
CA ARG A 16 20.98 -19.34 -14.67
C ARG A 16 21.73 -18.05 -14.89
N LYS A 17 21.00 -16.93 -14.87
CA LYS A 17 21.52 -15.57 -14.85
C LYS A 17 22.76 -15.64 -13.97
N LYS A 18 23.94 -15.48 -14.59
CA LYS A 18 25.19 -15.31 -13.86
C LYS A 18 25.00 -14.03 -13.07
N LEU A 19 24.48 -14.21 -11.85
CA LEU A 19 24.40 -13.19 -10.82
C LEU A 19 25.81 -12.62 -10.74
N ILE A 20 25.93 -11.39 -11.23
CA ILE A 20 27.07 -10.48 -11.18
C ILE A 20 28.29 -11.15 -10.53
N SER A 21 29.10 -11.81 -11.36
CA SER A 21 30.36 -12.41 -10.93
C SER A 21 31.39 -11.30 -10.76
N VAL A 22 31.18 -10.43 -9.76
CA VAL A 22 32.28 -9.67 -9.21
C VAL A 22 33.27 -10.72 -8.71
N LYS A 23 34.48 -10.74 -9.29
CA LYS A 23 35.52 -11.68 -8.87
C LYS A 23 35.58 -11.61 -7.33
N PRO A 24 35.53 -12.73 -6.59
CA PRO A 24 35.50 -12.72 -5.12
C PRO A 24 36.66 -11.91 -4.53
N ILE A 25 37.75 -11.75 -5.29
CA ILE A 25 38.87 -10.86 -5.02
C ILE A 25 38.44 -9.42 -4.68
N TYR A 26 37.44 -8.83 -5.33
CA TYR A 26 36.99 -7.44 -5.09
C TYR A 26 36.18 -7.32 -3.80
N ILE A 27 35.38 -8.34 -3.48
CA ILE A 27 34.64 -8.40 -2.21
C ILE A 27 35.64 -8.55 -1.05
N THR A 28 36.61 -9.46 -1.19
CA THR A 28 37.67 -9.66 -0.18
C THR A 28 38.52 -8.39 -0.02
N LEU A 29 38.88 -7.72 -1.11
CA LEU A 29 39.64 -6.47 -1.06
C LEU A 29 38.85 -5.35 -0.37
N GLY A 30 37.55 -5.22 -0.64
CA GLY A 30 36.67 -4.25 0.01
C GLY A 30 36.55 -4.49 1.52
N ILE A 31 36.42 -5.74 1.93
CA ILE A 31 36.38 -6.12 3.35
C ILE A 31 37.72 -5.82 4.03
N ILE A 32 38.85 -6.17 3.41
CA ILE A 32 40.19 -5.90 3.95
C ILE A 32 40.44 -4.40 4.08
N LEU A 33 40.04 -3.61 3.08
CA LEU A 33 40.18 -2.16 3.13
C LEU A 33 39.30 -1.55 4.22
N GLY A 34 38.06 -2.01 4.36
CA GLY A 34 37.16 -1.60 5.43
C GLY A 34 37.73 -1.92 6.82
N LEU A 35 38.26 -3.14 7.00
CA LEU A 35 38.92 -3.56 8.24
C LEU A 35 40.18 -2.75 8.53
N ALA A 36 41.02 -2.49 7.54
CA ALA A 36 42.23 -1.69 7.69
C ALA A 36 41.90 -0.23 8.10
N LEU A 37 40.87 0.36 7.50
CA LEU A 37 40.37 1.68 7.90
C LEU A 37 39.85 1.68 9.33
N LEU A 38 39.09 0.66 9.72
CA LEU A 38 38.58 0.53 11.08
C LEU A 38 39.72 0.40 12.11
N VAL A 39 40.70 -0.48 11.83
CA VAL A 39 41.85 -0.68 12.71
C VAL A 39 42.70 0.59 12.80
N GLY A 40 42.95 1.27 11.68
CA GLY A 40 43.66 2.55 11.66
C GLY A 40 42.93 3.64 12.43
N PHE A 41 41.60 3.70 12.32
CA PHE A 41 40.77 4.64 13.07
C PHE A 41 40.82 4.38 14.58
N VAL A 42 40.65 3.12 15.00
CA VAL A 42 40.73 2.72 16.42
C VAL A 42 42.14 2.98 16.97
N TRP A 43 43.18 2.64 16.20
CA TRP A 43 44.56 2.93 16.58
C TRP A 43 44.81 4.43 16.75
N GLY A 44 44.31 5.25 15.82
CA GLY A 44 44.39 6.71 15.87
C GLY A 44 43.70 7.27 17.12
N ILE A 45 42.49 6.79 17.44
CA ILE A 45 41.77 7.19 18.66
C ILE A 45 42.56 6.80 19.91
N VAL A 46 43.06 5.57 19.99
CA VAL A 46 43.83 5.09 21.15
C VAL A 46 45.14 5.85 21.30
N TRP A 47 45.84 6.13 20.20
CA TRP A 47 47.07 6.91 20.19
C TRP A 47 46.83 8.35 20.64
N LEU A 48 45.75 8.98 20.17
CA LEU A 48 45.35 10.32 20.59
C LEU A 48 44.95 10.35 22.07
N ALA A 49 44.19 9.36 22.53
CA ALA A 49 43.80 9.20 23.93
C ALA A 49 44.99 8.99 24.86
N ARG A 50 46.05 8.30 24.40
CA ARG A 50 47.30 8.12 25.17
C ARG A 50 48.17 9.39 25.18
N THR A 51 48.19 10.15 24.10
CA THR A 51 49.04 11.33 23.95
C THR A 51 48.44 12.58 24.62
N GLN A 52 47.11 12.71 24.61
CA GLN A 52 46.39 13.86 25.19
C GLN A 52 45.25 13.40 26.13
N ALA A 53 45.60 12.60 27.13
CA ALA A 53 44.63 12.01 28.06
C ALA A 53 43.72 13.07 28.73
N ALA A 54 44.30 14.20 29.16
CA ALA A 54 43.56 15.27 29.83
C ALA A 54 42.48 15.91 28.94
N THR A 55 42.79 16.18 27.66
CA THR A 55 41.83 16.76 26.72
C THR A 55 40.71 15.78 26.40
N VAL A 56 41.03 14.50 26.21
CA VAL A 56 40.03 13.45 25.93
C VAL A 56 39.10 13.24 27.11
N GLU A 57 39.61 13.34 28.34
CA GLU A 57 38.81 13.24 29.56
C GLU A 57 37.79 14.39 29.67
N ALA A 58 38.21 15.63 29.39
CA ALA A 58 37.30 16.78 29.36
C ALA A 58 36.22 16.66 28.27
N VAL A 59 36.60 16.21 27.06
CA VAL A 59 35.65 15.99 25.96
C VAL A 59 34.64 14.89 26.32
N ARG A 60 35.09 13.78 26.91
CA ARG A 60 34.22 12.70 27.37
C ARG A 60 33.19 13.21 28.39
N ASP A 61 33.63 14.03 29.35
CA ASP A 61 32.73 14.57 30.38
C ASP A 61 31.64 15.46 29.78
N ILE A 62 32.01 16.35 28.85
CA ILE A 62 31.05 17.20 28.11
C ILE A 62 30.07 16.36 27.29
N LEU A 63 30.55 15.31 26.60
CA LEU A 63 29.69 14.42 25.82
C LEU A 63 28.74 13.60 26.70
N LEU A 64 29.16 13.18 27.88
CA LEU A 64 28.28 12.49 28.83
C LEU A 64 27.20 13.41 29.38
N ILE A 65 27.54 14.66 29.69
CA ILE A 65 26.55 15.68 30.11
C ILE A 65 25.57 15.96 28.96
N ALA A 66 26.07 16.17 27.74
CA ALA A 66 25.24 16.40 26.57
C ALA A 66 24.32 15.21 26.28
N LEU A 67 24.85 13.98 26.32
CA LEU A 67 24.08 12.75 26.14
C LEU A 67 23.04 12.56 27.25
N ALA A 68 23.37 12.89 28.50
CA ALA A 68 22.43 12.82 29.61
C ALA A 68 21.25 13.79 29.39
N LEU A 69 21.54 15.03 28.99
CA LEU A 69 20.51 16.03 28.66
C LEU A 69 19.66 15.61 27.46
N GLU A 70 20.29 15.12 26.39
CA GLU A 70 19.62 14.59 25.21
C GLU A 70 18.74 13.38 25.57
N SER A 71 19.24 12.44 26.39
CA SER A 71 18.48 11.27 26.83
C SER A 71 17.26 11.64 27.68
N CYS A 72 17.36 12.69 28.49
CA CYS A 72 16.22 13.23 29.24
C CYS A 72 15.16 13.78 28.27
N LEU A 73 15.60 14.54 27.25
CA LEU A 73 14.71 15.07 26.22
C LEU A 73 14.03 13.94 25.42
N PHE A 74 14.78 12.91 25.00
CA PHE A 74 14.22 11.71 24.36
C PHE A 74 13.28 10.95 25.29
N GLY A 75 13.58 10.87 26.59
CA GLY A 75 12.69 10.27 27.58
C GLY A 75 11.32 10.94 27.63
N VAL A 76 11.30 12.28 27.66
CA VAL A 76 10.05 13.05 27.58
C VAL A 76 9.35 12.84 26.24
N ALA A 77 10.09 12.84 25.13
CA ALA A 77 9.53 12.61 23.80
C ALA A 77 8.86 11.23 23.68
N LEU A 78 9.47 10.18 24.24
CA LEU A 78 8.91 8.82 24.28
C LEU A 78 7.63 8.77 25.12
N LEU A 79 7.58 9.46 26.25
CA LEU A 79 6.36 9.56 27.06
C LEU A 79 5.23 10.27 26.28
N LEU A 80 5.55 11.38 25.62
CA LEU A 80 4.57 12.08 24.78
C LEU A 80 4.09 11.20 23.61
N MET A 81 4.99 10.44 22.99
CA MET A 81 4.62 9.49 21.95
C MET A 81 3.66 8.41 22.47
N LEU A 82 3.92 7.87 23.67
CA LEU A 82 3.02 6.92 24.29
C LEU A 82 1.63 7.53 24.54
N LEU A 83 1.57 8.76 25.06
CA LEU A 83 0.31 9.48 25.24
C LEU A 83 -0.43 9.70 23.91
N MET A 84 0.29 10.00 22.84
CA MET A 84 -0.28 10.12 21.50
C MET A 84 -0.91 8.81 21.03
N ILE A 85 -0.23 7.68 21.25
CA ILE A 85 -0.76 6.36 20.91
C ILE A 85 -2.01 6.05 21.75
N VAL A 86 -1.98 6.30 23.06
CA VAL A 86 -3.14 6.08 23.95
C VAL A 86 -4.33 6.90 23.49
N ARG A 87 -4.13 8.19 23.14
CA ARG A 87 -5.21 9.03 22.61
C ARG A 87 -5.77 8.50 21.30
N LEU A 88 -4.90 8.01 20.41
CA LEU A 88 -5.33 7.44 19.14
C LEU A 88 -6.15 6.17 19.34
N VAL A 89 -5.68 5.25 20.19
CA VAL A 89 -6.41 4.02 20.53
C VAL A 89 -7.77 4.36 21.14
N ASN A 90 -7.82 5.31 22.08
CA ASN A 90 -9.05 5.76 22.71
C ASN A 90 -10.06 6.31 21.67
N MET A 91 -9.61 7.16 20.74
CA MET A 91 -10.47 7.67 19.67
C MET A 91 -10.96 6.55 18.74
N LEU A 92 -10.07 5.62 18.37
CA LEU A 92 -10.44 4.48 17.52
C LEU A 92 -11.52 3.62 18.18
N GLU A 93 -11.40 3.34 19.48
CA GLU A 93 -12.33 2.51 20.21
C GLU A 93 -13.68 3.20 20.50
N PHE A 94 -13.65 4.47 20.92
CA PHE A 94 -14.86 5.16 21.38
C PHE A 94 -15.56 5.98 20.30
N GLU A 95 -14.88 6.40 19.24
CA GLU A 95 -15.47 7.23 18.18
C GLU A 95 -15.57 6.47 16.86
N ILE A 96 -14.48 5.88 16.39
CA ILE A 96 -14.43 5.27 15.05
C ILE A 96 -15.15 3.91 15.01
N LYS A 97 -14.97 3.04 16.00
CA LYS A 97 -15.62 1.73 16.04
C LYS A 97 -17.16 1.83 16.04
N PRO A 98 -17.80 2.71 16.83
CA PRO A 98 -19.25 2.91 16.76
C PRO A 98 -19.73 3.44 15.40
N ILE A 99 -18.97 4.34 14.76
CA ILE A 99 -19.31 4.84 13.42
C ILE A 99 -19.35 3.69 12.42
N MET A 100 -18.39 2.76 12.50
CA MET A 100 -18.34 1.61 11.61
C MET A 100 -19.51 0.65 11.85
N GLU A 101 -19.89 0.41 13.11
CA GLU A 101 -21.07 -0.38 13.47
C GLU A 101 -22.37 0.26 12.94
N LYS A 102 -22.55 1.56 13.17
CA LYS A 102 -23.73 2.31 12.71
C LYS A 102 -23.79 2.41 11.20
N THR A 103 -22.64 2.46 10.53
CA THR A 103 -22.57 2.39 9.07
C THR A 103 -23.02 1.01 8.58
N ASN A 104 -22.64 -0.07 9.25
CA ASN A 104 -23.08 -1.42 8.89
C ASN A 104 -24.60 -1.58 9.04
N GLU A 105 -25.17 -1.08 10.14
CA GLU A 105 -26.62 -1.01 10.38
C GLU A 105 -27.33 -0.17 9.30
N THR A 106 -26.72 0.95 8.91
CA THR A 106 -27.21 1.83 7.84
C THR A 106 -27.22 1.12 6.49
N ILE A 107 -26.16 0.37 6.14
CA ILE A 107 -26.13 -0.41 4.89
C ILE A 107 -27.24 -1.46 4.88
N GLY A 108 -27.48 -2.14 6.01
CA GLY A 108 -28.60 -3.08 6.15
C GLY A 108 -29.96 -2.39 5.91
N THR A 109 -30.16 -1.23 6.54
CA THR A 109 -31.39 -0.44 6.40
C THR A 109 -31.59 0.08 4.98
N ILE A 110 -30.54 0.62 4.35
CA ILE A 110 -30.60 1.11 2.96
C ILE A 110 -30.96 -0.03 2.02
N ARG A 111 -30.34 -1.21 2.16
CA ARG A 111 -30.71 -2.39 1.38
C ARG A 111 -32.18 -2.76 1.59
N GLY A 112 -32.66 -2.74 2.83
CA GLY A 112 -34.07 -2.97 3.17
C GLY A 112 -35.02 -1.98 2.52
N THR A 113 -34.72 -0.68 2.60
CA THR A 113 -35.51 0.39 1.98
C THR A 113 -35.49 0.28 0.46
N THR A 114 -34.35 0.04 -0.16
CA THR A 114 -34.26 -0.16 -1.62
C THR A 114 -35.03 -1.40 -2.05
N ALA A 115 -34.95 -2.51 -1.30
CA ALA A 115 -35.73 -3.71 -1.57
C ALA A 115 -37.24 -3.46 -1.42
N PHE A 116 -37.66 -2.76 -0.36
CA PHE A 116 -39.05 -2.41 -0.12
C PHE A 116 -39.61 -1.50 -1.21
N VAL A 117 -38.89 -0.44 -1.57
CA VAL A 117 -39.28 0.48 -2.64
C VAL A 117 -39.30 -0.25 -3.98
N SER A 118 -38.32 -1.11 -4.24
CA SER A 118 -38.27 -1.92 -5.46
C SER A 118 -39.50 -2.82 -5.59
N GLN A 119 -39.83 -3.58 -4.55
CA GLN A 119 -40.92 -4.56 -4.59
C GLN A 119 -42.31 -3.92 -4.52
N ASN A 120 -42.49 -2.92 -3.66
CA ASN A 120 -43.82 -2.39 -3.34
C ASN A 120 -44.20 -1.14 -4.13
N VAL A 121 -43.24 -0.44 -4.75
CA VAL A 121 -43.51 0.79 -5.50
C VAL A 121 -43.06 0.66 -6.96
N VAL A 122 -41.82 0.26 -7.20
CA VAL A 122 -41.25 0.24 -8.56
C VAL A 122 -41.85 -0.88 -9.40
N LYS A 123 -41.96 -2.09 -8.85
CA LYS A 123 -42.56 -3.24 -9.54
C LYS A 123 -44.01 -2.97 -10.02
N PRO A 124 -44.96 -2.54 -9.16
CA PRO A 124 -46.33 -2.28 -9.61
C PRO A 124 -46.44 -1.13 -10.62
N VAL A 125 -45.64 -0.06 -10.45
CA VAL A 125 -45.62 1.06 -11.41
C VAL A 125 -45.11 0.61 -12.78
N THR A 126 -44.12 -0.28 -12.79
CA THR A 126 -43.53 -0.81 -14.04
C THR A 126 -44.53 -1.74 -14.73
N GLU A 127 -45.14 -2.67 -14.00
CA GLU A 127 -46.17 -3.57 -14.53
C GLU A 127 -47.37 -2.80 -15.10
N ALA A 128 -47.83 -1.75 -14.42
CA ALA A 128 -48.89 -0.87 -14.91
C ALA A 128 -48.53 -0.18 -16.22
N ARG A 129 -47.30 0.36 -16.33
CA ARG A 129 -46.80 0.97 -17.58
C ARG A 129 -46.63 -0.04 -18.69
N VAL A 130 -46.15 -1.25 -18.40
CA VAL A 130 -45.99 -2.34 -19.37
C VAL A 130 -47.35 -2.77 -19.93
N GLN A 131 -48.38 -2.91 -19.09
CA GLN A 131 -49.74 -3.22 -19.55
C GLN A 131 -50.30 -2.11 -20.44
N MET A 132 -50.18 -0.83 -20.04
CA MET A 132 -50.61 0.30 -20.88
C MET A 132 -49.85 0.38 -22.21
N ALA A 133 -48.53 0.14 -22.18
CA ALA A 133 -47.71 0.15 -23.39
C ALA A 133 -48.07 -1.01 -24.33
N GLY A 134 -48.28 -2.22 -23.77
CA GLY A 134 -48.74 -3.39 -24.50
C GLY A 134 -50.11 -3.17 -25.15
N LEU A 135 -51.06 -2.60 -24.40
CA LEU A 135 -52.39 -2.27 -24.91
C LEU A 135 -52.35 -1.22 -26.02
N ARG A 136 -51.58 -0.13 -25.85
CA ARG A 136 -51.38 0.88 -26.89
C ARG A 136 -50.75 0.27 -28.15
N ARG A 137 -49.78 -0.63 -27.99
CA ARG A 137 -49.12 -1.32 -29.12
C ARG A 137 -50.11 -2.24 -29.83
N ALA A 138 -50.90 -3.01 -29.09
CA ALA A 138 -51.90 -3.93 -29.63
C ALA A 138 -52.99 -3.19 -30.44
N ILE A 139 -53.52 -2.08 -29.91
CA ILE A 139 -54.47 -1.21 -30.63
C ILE A 139 -53.80 -0.63 -31.88
N LYS A 140 -52.55 -0.14 -31.77
CA LYS A 140 -51.81 0.38 -32.92
C LYS A 140 -51.54 -0.68 -33.99
N THR A 141 -51.32 -1.94 -33.63
CA THR A 141 -51.11 -3.02 -34.61
C THR A 141 -52.41 -3.50 -35.24
N LEU A 142 -53.52 -3.51 -34.50
CA LEU A 142 -54.84 -3.88 -35.01
C LEU A 142 -55.48 -2.80 -35.90
N PHE A 143 -55.29 -1.52 -35.56
CA PHE A 143 -55.86 -0.37 -36.29
C PHE A 143 -54.81 0.43 -37.09
N GLY A 144 -53.55 -0.02 -37.11
CA GLY A 144 -52.46 0.64 -37.84
C GLY A 144 -52.44 0.23 -39.30
N ASN A 145 -52.76 1.16 -40.18
CA ASN A 145 -52.79 0.94 -41.62
C ASN A 145 -51.40 0.50 -42.18
N PRO A 146 -51.27 -0.69 -42.79
CA PRO A 146 -49.97 -1.31 -43.13
C PRO A 146 -49.21 -0.71 -44.35
N ARG A 147 -49.57 0.47 -44.85
CA ARG A 147 -49.07 0.96 -46.18
C ARG A 147 -47.86 1.91 -46.18
N ASN A 148 -47.08 2.06 -45.11
CA ASN A 148 -45.97 3.04 -45.09
C ASN A 148 -44.57 2.54 -44.74
N ASN A 149 -44.30 1.22 -44.73
CA ASN A 149 -42.95 0.70 -44.50
C ASN A 149 -42.25 0.25 -45.80
N ILE A 150 -42.04 1.18 -46.74
CA ILE A 150 -41.18 0.96 -47.91
C ILE A 150 -39.94 1.85 -47.75
N PRO A 151 -38.73 1.28 -47.54
CA PRO A 151 -37.51 2.06 -47.53
C PRO A 151 -37.18 2.55 -48.96
N ARG A 152 -36.74 3.80 -49.08
CA ARG A 152 -35.99 4.30 -50.24
C ARG A 152 -34.51 4.32 -49.90
#